data_AF-A0A918CKD8-F1
#
_entry.id   AF-A0A918CKD8-F1
#
_cell.length_a   1.000
_cell.length_b   1.000
_cell.length_c   1.000
_cell.angle_alpha   90.00
_cell.angle_beta   90.00
_cell.angle_gamma   90.00
#
_symmetry.space_group_name_H-M   'P 1'
#
loop_
_entity.id
_entity.type
_entity.pdbx_description
1 polymer ?
#
loop_
_entity_poly.entity_id
_entity_poly.type
_entity_poly.pdbx_seq_one_letter_code
_entity_poly.pdbx_strand_id
1 'polypeptide(L)'
;MNMEQTLIWEPLAPGGWRLCDSRYPVGQVQRLVAYVERGERGGYEAVWIARRSAPTWHTSRADVLREARRNAESVVPAAADAGLHEAVAFTASGTSDRHRVLAA
;
A
#
# COMPACT_ATOMS: atom_id res chain seq x y z
N MET A 1 24.60 -1.49 -7.53
CA MET A 1 24.09 -0.94 -6.26
C MET A 1 22.99 -1.88 -5.78
N ASN A 2 23.26 -2.68 -4.75
CA ASN A 2 22.31 -3.69 -4.26
C ASN A 2 21.03 -3.01 -3.77
N MET A 3 19.87 -3.46 -4.26
CA MET A 3 18.53 -2.98 -3.92
C MET A 3 18.11 -3.26 -2.46
N GLU A 4 19.06 -3.66 -1.60
CA GLU A 4 18.79 -4.41 -0.37
C GLU A 4 18.44 -3.55 0.86
N GLN A 5 18.50 -2.21 0.79
CA GLN A 5 18.30 -1.34 1.97
C GLN A 5 17.60 0.00 1.72
N THR A 6 16.69 0.10 0.75
CA THR A 6 16.03 1.40 0.45
C THR A 6 14.66 1.57 1.10
N LEU A 7 14.13 0.55 1.79
CA LEU A 7 12.84 0.66 2.46
C LEU A 7 12.99 1.24 3.87
N ILE A 8 12.24 2.30 4.16
CA ILE A 8 12.24 3.00 5.44
C ILE A 8 10.83 3.02 6.04
N TRP A 9 10.76 2.94 7.36
CA TRP A 9 9.51 3.04 8.12
C TRP A 9 9.37 4.46 8.65
N GLU A 10 8.53 5.27 8.01
CA GLU A 10 8.21 6.61 8.49
C GLU A 10 7.02 6.54 9.46
N PRO A 11 7.14 6.99 10.71
CA PRO A 11 6.02 7.04 11.64
C PRO A 11 4.85 7.86 11.09
N LEU A 12 3.63 7.40 11.33
CA LEU A 12 2.39 8.11 11.00
C LEU A 12 1.56 8.36 12.27
N ALA A 13 1.44 7.35 13.12
CA ALA A 13 0.73 7.39 14.41
C ALA A 13 1.34 6.34 15.36
N PRO A 14 0.99 6.31 16.66
CA PRO A 14 1.35 5.21 17.53
C PRO A 14 0.88 3.88 16.94
N GLY A 15 1.82 2.97 16.65
CA GLY A 15 1.50 1.70 16.01
C GLY A 15 1.25 1.75 14.49
N GLY A 16 1.39 2.91 13.86
CA GLY A 16 1.14 3.10 12.42
C GLY A 16 2.34 3.73 11.68
N TRP A 17 2.62 3.25 10.48
CA TRP A 17 3.74 3.67 9.64
C TRP A 17 3.37 3.80 8.17
N ARG A 18 4.09 4.66 7.48
CA ARG A 18 4.26 4.64 6.03
C ARG A 18 5.52 3.85 5.72
N LEU A 19 5.40 2.81 4.91
CA LEU A 19 6.55 2.13 4.35
C LEU A 19 6.94 2.86 3.05
N CYS A 20 8.12 3.45 3.04
CA CYS A 20 8.59 4.30 1.95
C CYS A 20 9.84 3.72 1.28
N ASP A 21 9.99 3.94 -0.02
CA ASP A 21 11.21 3.66 -0.77
C ASP A 21 12.06 4.94 -0.91
N SER A 22 13.19 4.96 -0.22
CA SER A 22 14.09 6.11 -0.14
C SER A 22 14.80 6.46 -1.44
N ARG A 23 14.69 5.62 -2.48
CA ARG A 23 15.14 5.94 -3.84
C ARG A 23 14.36 7.11 -4.45
N TYR A 24 13.11 7.31 -4.02
CA TYR A 24 12.27 8.39 -4.51
C TYR A 24 12.25 9.56 -3.51
N PRO A 25 12.37 10.81 -3.99
CA PRO A 25 12.24 12.01 -3.16
C PRO A 25 10.93 12.08 -2.36
N VAL A 26 10.97 12.78 -1.24
CA VAL A 26 9.77 13.11 -0.45
C VAL A 26 8.78 13.87 -1.35
N GLY A 27 7.50 13.49 -1.28
CA GLY A 27 6.42 14.06 -2.10
C GLY A 27 6.15 13.34 -3.42
N GLN A 28 7.02 12.42 -3.86
CA GLN A 28 6.72 11.58 -5.01
C GLN A 28 5.83 10.39 -4.63
N VAL A 29 4.81 10.12 -5.44
CA VAL A 29 3.86 9.01 -5.17
C VAL A 29 4.56 7.66 -5.16
N GLN A 30 5.59 7.47 -5.99
CA GLN A 30 6.40 6.25 -6.07
C GLN A 30 7.15 5.96 -4.77
N ARG A 31 7.35 6.97 -3.91
CA ARG A 31 7.97 6.79 -2.60
C ARG A 31 7.09 5.92 -1.70
N LEU A 32 5.77 6.06 -1.75
CA LEU A 32 4.88 5.37 -0.81
C LEU A 32 4.61 3.94 -1.30
N VAL A 33 5.03 2.95 -0.52
CA VAL A 33 4.86 1.52 -0.85
C VAL A 33 3.62 0.94 -0.16
N ALA A 34 3.45 1.23 1.13
CA ALA A 34 2.33 0.73 1.92
C ALA A 34 2.03 1.62 3.13
N TYR A 35 0.80 1.55 3.62
CA TYR A 35 0.50 1.86 5.02
C TYR A 35 0.59 0.59 5.84
N VAL A 36 1.15 0.67 7.04
CA VAL A 36 1.33 -0.48 7.92
C VAL A 36 0.88 -0.14 9.32
N GLU A 37 0.00 -0.96 9.88
CA GLU A 37 -0.47 -0.82 11.26
C GLU A 37 -0.13 -2.07 12.07
N ARG A 38 0.18 -1.88 13.34
CA ARG A 38 0.33 -2.97 14.31
C ARG A 38 -1.06 -3.31 14.83
N GLY A 39 -1.54 -4.53 14.58
CA GLY A 39 -2.83 -4.95 15.11
C GLY A 39 -2.79 -5.24 16.61
N GLU A 40 -3.98 -5.23 17.21
CA GLU A 40 -4.17 -5.33 18.68
C GLU A 40 -3.61 -6.63 19.27
N ARG A 41 -3.63 -7.72 18.50
CA ARG A 41 -3.12 -9.04 18.92
C ARG A 41 -1.64 -9.25 18.60
N GLY A 42 -0.91 -8.17 18.29
CA GLY A 42 0.43 -8.22 17.72
C GLY A 42 0.38 -8.32 16.19
N GLY A 43 1.53 -8.56 15.56
CA GLY A 43 1.62 -8.59 14.09
C GLY A 43 1.45 -7.22 13.42
N TYR A 44 1.36 -7.24 12.09
CA TYR A 44 1.31 -6.06 11.23
C TYR A 44 0.35 -6.32 10.06
N GLU A 45 -0.58 -5.40 9.85
CA GLU A 45 -1.39 -5.33 8.65
C GLU A 45 -0.77 -4.32 7.68
N ALA A 46 -0.58 -4.71 6.42
CA ALA A 46 -0.03 -3.87 5.38
C ALA A 46 -1.07 -3.63 4.28
N VAL A 47 -1.37 -2.36 4.01
CA VAL A 47 -2.20 -1.91 2.89
C VAL A 47 -1.27 -1.38 1.79
N TRP A 48 -1.15 -2.15 0.71
CA TRP A 48 -0.20 -1.88 -0.39
C TRP A 48 -0.73 -0.80 -1.34
N ILE A 49 0.12 0.16 -1.70
CA ILE A 49 -0.23 1.25 -2.63
C ILE A 49 0.05 0.87 -4.08
N ALA A 50 1.13 0.12 -4.31
CA ALA A 50 1.46 -0.38 -5.64
C ALA A 50 0.76 -1.73 -5.86
N ARG A 51 -0.08 -1.76 -6.89
CA ARG A 51 -0.96 -2.88 -7.29
C ARG A 51 -2.20 -2.95 -6.40
N ARG A 52 -3.34 -3.28 -7.03
CA ARG A 52 -4.64 -3.52 -6.38
C ARG A 52 -4.61 -4.80 -5.53
N SER A 53 -3.57 -4.96 -4.72
CA SER A 53 -3.37 -6.09 -3.82
C SER A 53 -4.28 -5.90 -2.62
N ALA A 54 -4.90 -6.99 -2.17
CA ALA A 54 -5.61 -6.99 -0.90
C ALA A 54 -4.62 -6.66 0.24
N PRO A 55 -5.09 -6.05 1.34
CA PRO A 55 -4.29 -5.96 2.56
C PRO A 55 -3.78 -7.34 3.00
N THR A 56 -2.59 -7.38 3.57
CA THR A 56 -1.97 -8.62 4.03
C THR A 56 -1.52 -8.54 5.46
N TRP A 57 -1.55 -9.69 6.14
CA TRP A 57 -1.15 -9.83 7.53
C TRP A 57 0.23 -10.45 7.66
N HIS A 58 1.03 -9.94 8.59
CA HIS A 58 2.41 -10.34 8.82
C HIS A 58 2.70 -10.47 10.31
N THR A 59 3.48 -11.49 10.69
CA THR A 59 3.85 -11.69 12.11
C THR A 59 4.99 -10.77 12.54
N SER A 60 5.82 -10.29 11.60
CA SER A 60 6.94 -9.40 11.87
C SER A 60 7.12 -8.30 10.81
N ARG A 61 7.84 -7.23 11.18
CA ARG A 61 8.27 -6.20 10.20
C ARG A 61 9.17 -6.76 9.11
N ALA A 62 9.97 -7.78 9.43
CA ALA A 62 10.84 -8.42 8.44
C ALA A 62 10.03 -9.10 7.33
N ASP A 63 8.86 -9.66 7.68
CA ASP A 63 7.96 -10.28 6.70
C ASP A 63 7.30 -9.24 5.80
N VAL A 64 6.89 -8.10 6.36
CA VAL A 64 6.40 -6.93 5.59
C VAL A 64 7.47 -6.48 4.59
N LEU A 65 8.73 -6.33 5.02
CA LEU A 65 9.83 -5.93 4.15
C LEU A 65 10.10 -6.97 3.05
N ARG A 66 9.99 -8.26 3.36
CA ARG A 66 10.17 -9.33 2.37
C ARG A 66 9.08 -9.27 1.31
N GLU A 67 7.84 -9.01 1.70
CA GLU A 67 6.73 -8.85 0.76
C GLU A 67 6.88 -7.61 -0.13
N ALA A 68 7.22 -6.47 0.47
CA ALA A 68 7.48 -5.24 -0.26
C ALA A 68 8.53 -5.43 -1.36
N ARG A 69 9.60 -6.20 -1.06
CA ARG A 69 10.65 -6.54 -2.04
C ARG A 69 10.12 -7.43 -3.17
N ARG A 70 9.40 -8.50 -2.85
CA ARG A 70 8.75 -9.36 -3.87
C ARG A 70 7.84 -8.56 -4.78
N ASN A 71 7.07 -7.63 -4.21
CA ASN A 71 6.18 -6.76 -4.97
C ASN A 71 6.95 -5.81 -5.89
N ALA A 72 8.10 -5.28 -5.44
CA ALA A 72 8.97 -4.43 -6.25
C ALA A 72 9.66 -5.20 -7.40
N GLU A 73 10.13 -6.42 -7.16
CA GLU A 73 10.76 -7.28 -8.17
C GLU A 73 9.76 -7.77 -9.23
N SER A 74 8.50 -7.93 -8.84
CA SER A 74 7.44 -8.36 -9.75
C SER A 74 6.98 -7.24 -10.70
N VAL A 75 7.44 -6.00 -10.51
CA VAL A 75 7.22 -4.88 -11.45
C VAL A 75 8.15 -5.07 -12.64
N VAL A 76 7.67 -5.79 -13.65
CA VAL A 76 8.13 -5.58 -15.04
C VAL A 76 7.93 -4.09 -15.34
N PRO A 77 8.88 -3.38 -15.97
CA PRO A 77 8.66 -1.99 -16.36
C PRO A 77 7.47 -1.98 -17.31
N ALA A 78 6.31 -1.55 -16.83
CA ALA A 78 5.28 -1.04 -17.71
C ALA A 78 5.96 0.15 -18.40
N ALA A 79 6.12 0.01 -19.71
CA ALA A 79 6.91 0.88 -20.57
C ALA A 79 6.77 2.35 -20.14
N ALA A 80 7.92 3.02 -20.03
CA ALA A 80 7.99 4.45 -20.26
C ALA A 80 7.21 4.77 -21.56
N ASP A 81 6.44 5.85 -21.55
CA ASP A 81 5.48 6.29 -22.58
C ASP A 81 4.10 5.61 -22.59
N ALA A 82 3.26 6.01 -21.66
CA ALA A 82 1.88 6.35 -22.00
C ALA A 82 1.54 7.67 -21.31
N GLY A 83 1.48 8.72 -22.11
CA GLY A 83 1.29 10.10 -21.68
C GLY A 83 0.12 10.27 -20.71
N LEU A 84 0.32 11.20 -19.78
CA LEU A 84 -0.74 11.89 -19.08
C LEU A 84 -1.76 12.41 -20.10
N HIS A 85 -2.90 11.75 -20.22
CA HIS A 85 -4.22 12.31 -20.54
C HIS A 85 -5.19 11.14 -20.55
N GLU A 86 -6.11 11.07 -19.57
CA GLU A 86 -7.56 10.99 -19.84
C GLU A 86 -8.36 10.61 -18.57
N ALA A 87 -9.21 11.57 -18.19
CA ALA A 87 -10.50 11.51 -17.53
C ALA A 87 -10.78 10.48 -16.40
N VAL A 88 -11.11 11.08 -15.26
CA VAL A 88 -12.02 10.56 -14.23
C VAL A 88 -13.28 9.97 -14.88
N ALA A 89 -13.45 8.65 -14.80
CA ALA A 89 -14.74 7.99 -15.01
C ALA A 89 -15.18 7.36 -13.68
N PHE A 90 -15.81 8.18 -12.84
CA PHE A 90 -16.64 7.72 -11.73
C PHE A 90 -17.91 7.12 -12.32
N THR A 91 -17.97 5.79 -12.45
CA THR A 91 -19.25 5.11 -12.71
C THR A 91 -19.96 4.88 -11.38
N ALA A 92 -20.79 5.85 -10.99
CA ALA A 92 -21.90 5.56 -10.10
C ALA A 92 -22.81 4.55 -10.80
N SER A 93 -22.88 3.34 -10.27
CA SER A 93 -23.95 2.40 -10.59
C SER A 93 -24.41 1.74 -9.30
N GLY A 94 -25.65 2.07 -8.94
CA GLY A 94 -26.46 1.29 -8.02
C GLY A 94 -26.39 1.72 -6.56
N THR A 95 -27.15 2.77 -6.23
CA THR A 95 -27.85 2.82 -4.95
C THR A 95 -28.60 1.50 -4.74
N SER A 96 -28.12 0.66 -3.82
CA SER A 96 -28.97 -0.30 -3.13
C SER A 96 -28.75 -0.15 -1.64
N ASP A 97 -29.51 0.79 -1.12
CA ASP A 97 -29.88 0.92 0.28
C ASP A 97 -30.38 -0.45 0.78
N ARG A 98 -29.63 -1.01 1.73
CA ARG A 98 -30.10 -2.08 2.62
C ARG A 98 -29.75 -1.70 4.05
N HIS A 99 -30.30 -0.60 4.52
CA HIS A 99 -30.59 -0.46 5.94
C HIS A 99 -31.59 -1.55 6.36
N ARG A 100 -31.09 -2.66 6.92
CA ARG A 100 -31.90 -3.51 7.81
C ARG A 100 -31.43 -3.24 9.23
N VAL A 101 -32.08 -2.28 9.87
CA VAL A 101 -31.98 -2.02 11.31
C VAL A 101 -32.53 -3.26 12.03
N LEU A 102 -31.69 -3.89 12.83
CA LEU A 102 -32.11 -4.82 13.88
C LEU A 102 -32.71 -4.00 15.02
N ALA A 103 -33.99 -4.20 15.31
CA ALA A 103 -34.60 -3.72 16.53
C ALA A 103 -35.60 -4.76 17.05
N ALA A 104 -35.30 -5.23 18.26
CA ALA A 104 -36.13 -5.93 19.27
C ALA A 104 -36.85 -7.22 18.85
#